data_AF-A0A7L3AU79-F1
#
_entry.id   AF-A0A7L3AU79-F1
#
_cell.length_a   1.000
_cell.length_b   1.000
_cell.length_c   1.000
_cell.angle_alpha   90.00
_cell.angle_beta   90.00
_cell.angle_gamma   90.00
#
_symmetry.space_group_name_H-M   'P 1'
#
loop_
_entity.id
_entity.type
_entity.pdbx_description
1 polymer ?
#
loop_
_entity_poly.entity_id
_entity_poly.type
_entity_poly.pdbx_seq_one_letter_code
_entity_poly.pdbx_strand_id
1 'polypeptide(L)' 'MARAGHAWSRPSREEEEDEDDPLDAMIARTGCAAQHRELQECMAARQDWRHCQAQVRAFGECMARRQRAEE' A
#
# COMPACT_ATOMS: atom_id res chain seq x y z
N MET A 1 -31.75 -23.60 6.61
CA MET A 1 -30.77 -23.28 7.67
C MET A 1 -29.76 -22.30 7.08
N ALA A 2 -29.84 -21.01 7.42
CA ALA A 2 -28.94 -19.99 6.87
C ALA A 2 -27.54 -20.16 7.48
N ARG A 3 -26.50 -20.24 6.65
CA ARG A 3 -25.11 -20.34 7.10
C ARG A 3 -24.70 -19.01 7.76
N ALA A 4 -24.08 -19.09 8.93
CA ALA A 4 -23.53 -17.93 9.63
C ALA A 4 -22.48 -17.25 8.74
N GLY A 5 -22.65 -15.95 8.47
CA GLY A 5 -21.68 -15.14 7.75
C GLY A 5 -20.38 -15.01 8.53
N HIS A 6 -19.27 -14.83 7.81
CA HIS A 6 -17.95 -14.64 8.40
C HIS A 6 -17.96 -13.43 9.35
N ALA A 7 -17.82 -13.70 10.65
CA ALA A 7 -17.68 -12.66 11.67
C ALA A 7 -16.29 -12.03 11.54
N TRP A 8 -16.21 -10.85 10.93
CA TRP A 8 -14.98 -10.05 10.92
C TRP A 8 -14.86 -9.36 12.27
N SER A 9 -14.00 -9.88 13.14
CA SER A 9 -13.59 -9.19 14.36
C SER A 9 -12.69 -8.02 13.97
N ARG A 10 -13.20 -6.79 14.06
CA ARG A 10 -12.37 -5.59 13.99
C ARG A 10 -11.70 -5.39 15.36
N PRO A 11 -10.36 -5.27 15.41
CA PRO A 11 -9.68 -4.88 16.64
C PRO A 11 -10.13 -3.49 17.10
N SER A 12 -9.91 -3.22 18.38
CA SER A 12 -10.25 -1.96 19.05
C SER A 12 -9.42 -0.83 18.44
N ARG A 13 -10.06 0.31 18.17
CA ARG A 13 -9.45 1.49 17.53
C ARG A 13 -8.17 2.00 18.23
N GLU A 14 -8.02 1.69 19.52
CA GLU A 14 -6.90 2.10 20.36
C GLU A 14 -5.59 1.34 20.05
N GLU A 15 -5.66 0.20 19.38
CA GLU A 15 -4.50 -0.62 19.00
C GLU A 15 -3.96 -0.25 17.60
N GLU A 16 -4.75 0.42 16.75
CA GLU A 16 -4.40 0.69 15.34
C GLU A 16 -3.71 2.04 15.09
N GLU A 17 -3.67 2.96 16.08
CA GLU A 17 -3.17 4.34 15.85
C GLU A 17 -1.64 4.51 15.89
N ASP A 18 -0.88 3.50 16.38
CA ASP A 18 0.58 3.58 16.56
C ASP A 18 1.40 2.57 15.72
N GLU A 19 0.75 1.69 14.94
CA GLU A 19 1.46 0.75 14.07
C GLU A 19 1.58 1.30 12.63
N ASP A 20 2.82 1.50 12.17
CA ASP A 20 3.12 1.76 10.75
C ASP A 20 2.49 0.64 9.92
N ASP A 21 1.79 1.00 8.83
CA ASP A 21 1.07 0.00 8.02
C ASP A 21 2.06 -1.10 7.61
N PRO A 22 1.75 -2.39 7.83
CA PRO A 22 2.67 -3.47 7.50
C PRO A 22 3.16 -3.42 6.04
N LEU A 23 2.34 -2.90 5.12
CA LEU A 23 2.72 -2.67 3.74
C LEU A 23 3.75 -1.53 3.61
N ASP A 24 3.57 -0.43 4.32
CA ASP A 24 4.50 0.72 4.30
C ASP A 24 5.86 0.33 4.88
N ALA A 25 5.87 -0.43 5.97
CA ALA A 25 7.08 -1.01 6.54
C ALA A 25 7.80 -1.94 5.55
N MET A 26 7.04 -2.78 4.83
CA MET A 26 7.60 -3.63 3.78
C MET A 26 8.18 -2.79 2.65
N ILE A 27 7.46 -1.77 2.16
CA ILE A 27 7.87 -0.87 1.08
C ILE A 27 9.11 -0.06 1.47
N ALA A 28 9.24 0.36 2.73
CA ALA A 28 10.43 1.06 3.23
C ALA A 28 11.71 0.24 3.05
N ARG A 29 11.65 -1.09 3.30
CA ARG A 29 12.79 -2.01 3.13
C ARG A 29 13.23 -2.19 1.68
N THR A 30 12.38 -1.81 0.73
CA THR A 30 12.60 -2.02 -0.72
C THR A 30 13.39 -0.90 -1.37
N GLY A 31 13.49 0.26 -0.74
CA GLY A 31 13.99 1.49 -1.36
C GLY A 31 13.00 2.18 -2.32
N CYS A 32 11.80 1.62 -2.54
CA CYS A 32 10.75 2.21 -3.39
C CYS A 32 9.75 3.10 -2.64
N ALA A 33 10.08 3.50 -1.40
CA ALA A 33 9.19 4.29 -0.55
C ALA A 33 8.88 5.69 -1.09
N ALA A 34 9.79 6.29 -1.86
CA ALA A 34 9.56 7.60 -2.47
C ALA A 34 8.41 7.56 -3.49
N GLN A 35 8.46 6.60 -4.42
CA GLN A 35 7.42 6.43 -5.45
C GLN A 35 6.09 6.02 -4.82
N HIS A 36 6.14 5.26 -3.73
CA HIS A 36 4.95 4.92 -2.96
C HIS A 36 4.28 6.15 -2.33
N ARG A 37 5.05 7.04 -1.70
CA ARG A 37 4.53 8.29 -1.13
C ARG A 37 3.94 9.20 -2.20
N GLU A 38 4.59 9.34 -3.36
CA GLU A 38 4.01 10.13 -4.47
C GLU A 38 2.68 9.54 -4.97
N LEU A 39 2.56 8.21 -4.99
CA LEU A 39 1.31 7.54 -5.33
C LEU A 39 0.24 7.81 -4.26
N GLN A 40 0.57 7.68 -2.97
CA GLN A 40 -0.33 8.00 -1.86
C GLN A 40 -0.78 9.46 -1.93
N GLU A 41 0.12 10.41 -2.18
CA GLU A 41 -0.20 11.84 -2.33
C GLU A 41 -1.14 12.10 -3.51
N CYS A 42 -0.90 11.46 -4.66
CA CYS A 42 -1.80 11.58 -5.81
C CYS A 42 -3.19 11.02 -5.50
N MET A 43 -3.25 9.88 -4.83
CA MET A 43 -4.51 9.25 -4.42
C MET A 43 -5.22 10.07 -3.34
N ALA A 44 -4.50 10.68 -2.40
CA ALA A 44 -5.08 11.57 -1.39
C ALA A 44 -5.68 12.83 -2.03
N ALA A 45 -5.01 13.39 -3.04
CA ALA A 45 -5.46 14.59 -3.73
C ALA A 45 -6.63 14.35 -4.71
N ARG A 46 -6.57 13.25 -5.49
CA ARG A 46 -7.50 13.01 -6.62
C ARG A 46 -8.49 11.88 -6.38
N GLN A 47 -8.11 10.89 -5.58
CA GLN A 47 -8.86 9.66 -5.31
C GLN A 47 -9.25 8.87 -6.58
N ASP A 48 -8.57 9.15 -7.70
CA ASP A 48 -8.77 8.45 -8.97
C ASP A 48 -7.42 7.95 -9.51
N TRP A 49 -7.24 6.63 -9.45
CA TRP A 49 -6.03 5.96 -9.90
C TRP A 49 -5.75 6.17 -11.38
N ARG A 50 -6.76 6.47 -12.21
CA ARG A 50 -6.58 6.75 -13.65
C ARG A 50 -5.77 8.02 -13.87
N HIS A 51 -5.92 9.01 -12.98
CA HIS A 51 -5.13 10.23 -13.00
C HIS A 51 -3.75 10.07 -12.35
N CYS A 52 -3.56 8.99 -11.58
CA CYS A 52 -2.31 8.64 -10.92
C CYS A 52 -1.48 7.58 -11.66
N GLN A 53 -1.79 7.30 -12.94
CA GLN A 53 -1.10 6.26 -13.71
C GLN A 53 0.41 6.47 -13.80
N ALA A 54 0.89 7.72 -13.83
CA ALA A 54 2.32 8.00 -13.86
C ALA A 54 3.01 7.51 -12.57
N GLN A 55 2.43 7.81 -11.41
CA GLN A 55 2.92 7.40 -10.09
C GLN A 55 2.83 5.88 -9.92
N VAL A 56 1.73 5.26 -10.38
CA VAL A 56 1.56 3.79 -10.36
C VAL A 56 2.66 3.11 -11.20
N ARG A 57 2.94 3.63 -12.39
CA ARG A 57 4.00 3.09 -13.26
C ARG A 57 5.38 3.25 -12.64
N ALA A 58 5.70 4.43 -12.09
CA ALA A 58 6.98 4.68 -11.43
C ALA A 58 7.21 3.74 -10.24
N PHE A 59 6.19 3.52 -9.42
CA PHE A 59 6.25 2.56 -8.32
C PHE A 59 6.45 1.12 -8.81
N GLY A 60 5.69 0.70 -9.82
CA GLY A 60 5.83 -0.62 -10.43
C GLY A 60 7.20 -0.87 -11.05
N GLU A 61 7.78 0.12 -11.74
CA GLU A 61 9.13 0.04 -12.31
C GLU A 61 10.20 -0.10 -11.22
N CYS A 62 10.07 0.64 -10.11
CA CYS A 62 10.99 0.49 -8.98
C CYS A 62 10.93 -0.93 -8.40
N MET A 63 9.72 -1.44 -8.14
CA MET A 63 9.54 -2.77 -7.57
C MET A 63 10.00 -3.88 -8.52
N ALA A 64 9.79 -3.72 -9.83
CA ALA A 64 10.30 -4.66 -10.83
C ALA A 64 11.83 -4.68 -10.89
N ARG A 65 12.51 -3.53 -10.74
CA ARG A 65 13.97 -3.46 -10.65
C ARG A 65 14.48 -4.16 -9.41
N ARG A 66 13.82 -3.98 -8.26
CA ARG A 66 14.17 -4.68 -7.03
C ARG A 66 14.02 -6.20 -7.16
N GLN A 67 12.91 -6.68 -7.70
CA GLN A 67 12.69 -8.12 -7.89
C GLN A 67 13.79 -8.77 -8.74
N ARG A 68 14.29 -8.06 -9.76
CA ARG A 68 15.41 -8.53 -10.60
C ARG A 68 16.78 -8.47 -9.91
N ALA A 69 16.94 -7.64 -8.89
CA ALA A 69 18.18 -7.52 -8.12
C ALA A 69 18.24 -8.49 -6.94
N GLU A 70 17.08 -9.01 -6.51
CA GLU A 70 16.95 -10.05 -5.48
C GLU A 70 17.03 -11.48 -6.07
N GLU A 71 16.97 -11.64 -7.40
CA GLU A 71 17.26 -12.88 -8.15
C GLU A 71 18.76 -13.07 -8.40
#